data_AF-A0A9D6VF72-F1
#
_entry.id   AF-A0A9D6VF72-F1
#
_cell.length_a   1.000
_cell.length_b   1.000
_cell.length_c   1.000
_cell.angle_alpha   90.00
_cell.angle_beta   90.00
_cell.angle_gamma   90.00
#
_symmetry.space_group_name_H-M   'P 1'
#
loop_
_entity.id
_entity.type
_entity.pdbx_description
1 polymer ?
#
loop_
_entity_poly.entity_id
_entity_poly.type
_entity_poly.pdbx_seq_one_letter_code
_entity_poly.pdbx_strand_id
1 'polypeptide(L)'
;MEQTDKIPHGTVLVDQTGAIVSSVVVKDRLMLGNEGLVAVVLTIDKKTGSLMTSPDIISRGFIYMKDQEELMNEFRIELKRAVAQRFKRVDLDRFKIELKEHVTHFLYDKTGRSPIVIPVVNVIGPRQNNSGQQNKKSAPTPEKQAEDLQKRFADMRTRLLNQDARTD
;
A
#
# COMPACT_ATOMS: atom_id res chain seq x y z
N MET A 1 38.79 16.38 -33.30
CA MET A 1 38.72 16.87 -31.91
C MET A 1 38.30 15.69 -31.05
N GLU A 2 39.18 15.22 -30.19
CA GLU A 2 38.96 14.07 -29.31
C GLU A 2 37.70 14.24 -28.46
N GLN A 3 36.92 13.17 -28.37
CA GLN A 3 35.84 13.05 -27.40
C GLN A 3 36.47 12.76 -26.04
N THR A 4 36.59 13.76 -25.18
CA THR A 4 37.00 13.56 -23.79
C THR A 4 35.90 12.79 -23.06
N ASP A 5 36.23 11.56 -22.66
CA ASP A 5 35.38 10.74 -21.80
C ASP A 5 35.15 11.43 -20.45
N LYS A 6 33.89 11.49 -20.01
CA LYS A 6 33.54 12.02 -18.68
C LYS A 6 33.93 11.01 -17.61
N ILE A 7 34.83 11.41 -16.71
CA ILE A 7 35.23 10.60 -15.56
C ILE A 7 34.15 10.73 -14.47
N PRO A 8 33.67 9.61 -13.89
CA PRO A 8 32.73 9.66 -12.77
C PRO A 8 33.38 10.32 -11.55
N HIS A 9 32.74 11.37 -11.06
CA HIS A 9 33.11 12.11 -9.86
C HIS A 9 31.86 12.37 -9.02
N GLY A 10 32.00 12.51 -7.71
CA GLY A 10 30.87 12.70 -6.82
C GLY A 10 31.27 12.83 -5.35
N THR A 11 30.29 13.10 -4.50
CA THR A 11 30.46 13.16 -3.04
C THR A 11 29.87 11.90 -2.42
N VAL A 12 30.63 11.27 -1.51
CA VAL A 12 30.17 10.14 -0.70
C VAL A 12 30.06 10.63 0.74
N LEU A 13 28.87 10.49 1.32
CA LEU A 13 28.63 10.80 2.73
C LEU A 13 28.84 9.53 3.54
N VAL A 14 29.55 9.65 4.66
CA VAL A 14 29.89 8.53 5.55
C VAL A 14 29.46 8.89 6.97
N ASP A 15 28.75 7.98 7.64
CA ASP A 15 28.32 8.16 9.04
C ASP A 15 29.44 7.72 10.02
N GLN A 16 29.23 7.92 11.32
CA GLN A 16 30.20 7.58 12.38
C GLN A 16 30.58 6.09 12.42
N THR A 17 29.76 5.21 11.85
CA THR A 17 30.04 3.77 11.73
C THR A 17 30.91 3.41 10.53
N GLY A 18 31.29 4.38 9.70
CA GLY A 18 31.98 4.15 8.43
C GLY A 18 31.04 3.71 7.29
N ALA A 19 29.73 3.60 7.55
CA ALA A 19 28.75 3.24 6.53
C ALA A 19 28.45 4.42 5.60
N ILE A 20 28.30 4.14 4.30
CA ILE A 20 27.91 5.13 3.30
C ILE A 20 26.43 5.50 3.51
N VAL A 21 26.15 6.80 3.57
CA VAL A 21 24.80 7.35 3.74
C VAL A 21 24.23 7.73 2.39
N SER A 22 23.03 7.23 2.10
CA SER A 22 22.26 7.62 0.91
C SER A 22 21.73 9.05 1.05
N SER A 23 21.72 9.79 -0.06
CA SER A 23 21.14 11.14 -0.14
C SER A 23 19.68 11.19 0.30
N VAL A 24 18.92 10.10 0.13
CA VAL A 24 17.53 9.99 0.58
C VAL A 24 17.43 10.07 2.10
N VAL A 25 18.30 9.36 2.82
CA VAL A 25 18.32 9.38 4.29
C VAL A 25 18.69 10.78 4.81
N VAL A 26 19.62 11.46 4.13
CA VAL A 26 20.00 12.84 4.49
C VAL A 26 18.84 13.80 4.26
N LYS A 27 18.13 13.67 3.14
CA LYS A 27 16.94 14.48 2.86
C LYS A 27 15.86 14.26 3.92
N ASP A 28 15.59 13.02 4.29
CA ASP A 28 14.60 12.71 5.32
C ASP A 28 15.01 13.29 6.68
N ARG A 29 16.28 13.16 7.08
CA ARG A 29 16.82 13.78 8.31
C ARG A 29 16.68 15.30 8.29
N LEU A 30 16.95 15.95 7.16
CA LEU A 30 16.86 17.39 7.01
C LEU A 30 15.40 17.87 7.13
N MET A 31 14.46 17.18 6.49
CA MET A 31 13.03 17.47 6.60
C MET A 31 12.54 17.28 8.05
N LEU A 32 12.91 16.18 8.71
CA LEU A 32 12.55 15.91 10.10
C LEU A 32 13.12 16.95 11.07
N GLY A 33 14.33 17.44 10.82
CA GLY A 33 14.97 18.47 11.66
C GLY A 33 14.31 19.84 11.53
N ASN A 34 13.82 20.20 10.34
CA ASN A 34 13.25 21.52 10.07
C ASN A 34 11.76 21.61 10.38
N GLU A 35 10.99 20.60 9.96
CA GLU A 35 9.52 20.65 9.99
C GLU A 35 8.92 19.79 11.11
N GLY A 36 9.70 18.83 11.63
CA GLY A 36 9.22 17.86 12.61
C GLY A 36 8.35 16.76 12.00
N LEU A 37 7.76 15.94 12.86
CA LEU A 37 6.85 14.85 12.46
C LEU A 37 5.58 14.82 13.32
N VAL A 38 4.51 14.33 12.70
CA VAL A 38 3.22 14.04 13.34
C VAL A 38 2.77 12.64 12.92
N ALA A 39 2.69 11.72 13.88
CA ALA A 39 2.12 10.39 13.66
C ALA A 39 0.67 10.38 14.13
N VAL A 40 -0.23 9.93 13.25
CA VAL A 40 -1.67 9.82 13.52
C VAL A 40 -2.04 8.35 13.56
N VAL A 41 -2.45 7.87 14.72
CA VAL A 41 -2.84 6.48 14.95
C VAL A 41 -4.35 6.38 15.05
N LEU A 42 -4.94 5.60 14.15
CA LEU A 42 -6.38 5.38 14.05
C LEU A 42 -6.67 3.90 14.27
N THR A 43 -7.66 3.59 15.10
CA THR A 43 -8.15 2.22 15.25
C THR A 43 -9.58 2.15 14.74
N ILE A 44 -9.80 1.38 13.68
CA ILE A 44 -11.07 1.31 12.95
C ILE A 44 -11.63 -0.10 13.04
N ASP A 45 -12.91 -0.22 13.34
CA ASP A 45 -13.62 -1.50 13.27
C ASP A 45 -13.98 -1.81 11.81
N LYS A 46 -13.55 -2.97 11.32
CA LYS A 46 -13.81 -3.45 9.95
C LYS A 46 -15.31 -3.60 9.66
N LYS A 47 -16.14 -3.95 10.65
CA LYS A 47 -17.57 -4.18 10.44
C LYS A 47 -18.34 -2.89 10.27
N THR A 48 -18.12 -1.93 11.17
CA THR A 48 -18.85 -0.67 11.19
C THR A 48 -18.18 0.42 10.34
N GLY A 49 -16.90 0.24 10.00
CA GLY A 49 -16.07 1.25 9.34
C GLY A 49 -15.89 2.52 10.18
N SER A 50 -16.09 2.40 11.50
CA SER A 50 -16.09 3.53 12.44
C SER A 50 -14.86 3.45 13.34
N LEU A 51 -14.41 4.62 13.82
CA LEU A 51 -13.35 4.69 14.82
C LEU A 51 -13.80 4.01 16.11
N MET A 52 -13.02 3.03 16.58
CA MET A 52 -13.27 2.37 17.88
C MET A 52 -12.88 3.26 19.05
N THR A 53 -11.82 4.03 18.88
CA THR A 53 -11.24 4.91 19.90
C THR A 53 -10.94 6.27 19.30
N SER A 54 -10.80 7.29 20.15
CA SER A 54 -10.28 8.59 19.71
C SER A 54 -8.90 8.41 19.03
N PRO A 55 -8.62 9.16 17.94
CA PRO A 55 -7.31 9.17 17.31
C PRO A 55 -6.21 9.52 18.33
N ASP A 56 -5.12 8.77 18.29
CA ASP A 56 -3.92 9.09 19.04
C ASP A 56 -2.95 9.85 18.14
N ILE A 57 -2.39 10.93 18.65
CA ILE A 57 -1.58 11.89 17.88
C ILE A 57 -0.28 12.08 18.63
N ILE A 58 0.82 11.74 17.97
CA ILE A 58 2.17 11.85 18.51
C ILE A 58 2.94 12.84 17.66
N SER A 59 3.36 13.97 18.24
CA SER A 59 4.19 14.96 17.57
C SER A 59 5.62 14.96 18.15
N ARG A 60 6.63 15.14 17.29
CA ARG A 60 8.04 15.32 17.69
C ARG A 60 8.72 16.34 16.79
N GLY A 61 9.43 17.32 17.38
CA GLY A 61 10.11 18.38 16.61
C GLY A 61 9.19 19.36 15.88
N PHE A 62 7.89 19.10 15.88
CA PHE A 62 6.84 20.04 15.49
C PHE A 62 6.45 20.91 16.68
N ILE A 63 5.64 21.96 16.44
CA ILE A 63 5.07 22.83 17.48
C ILE A 63 4.58 21.97 18.64
N TYR A 64 4.91 22.38 19.86
CA TYR A 64 4.56 21.67 21.08
C TYR A 64 3.04 21.66 21.22
N MET A 65 2.38 20.67 20.62
CA MET A 65 0.90 20.59 20.57
C MET A 65 0.29 20.44 21.98
N LYS A 66 1.12 20.22 23.01
CA LYS A 66 0.70 20.25 24.42
C LYS A 66 0.37 21.66 24.92
N ASP A 67 0.96 22.71 24.34
CA ASP A 67 0.70 24.10 24.73
C ASP A 67 -0.51 24.68 24.00
N GLN A 68 -1.01 23.97 22.97
CA GLN A 68 -2.19 24.34 22.18
C GLN A 68 -3.25 23.25 22.25
N GLU A 69 -3.83 23.07 23.44
CA GLU A 69 -4.88 22.08 23.69
C GLU A 69 -6.10 22.28 22.77
N GLU A 70 -6.44 23.53 22.44
CA GLU A 70 -7.52 23.88 21.52
C GLU A 70 -7.25 23.35 20.10
N LEU A 71 -6.02 23.57 19.57
CA LEU A 71 -5.63 23.05 18.26
C LEU A 71 -5.69 21.52 18.23
N MET A 72 -5.26 20.86 19.32
CA MET A 72 -5.34 19.40 19.43
C MET A 72 -6.78 18.89 19.46
N ASN A 73 -7.67 19.60 20.13
CA ASN A 73 -9.09 19.23 20.19
C ASN A 73 -9.76 19.43 18.82
N GLU A 74 -9.51 20.56 18.16
CA GLU A 74 -9.96 20.81 16.79
C GLU A 74 -9.43 19.73 15.84
N PHE A 75 -8.14 19.40 15.94
CA PHE A 75 -7.52 18.38 15.11
C PHE A 75 -8.12 16.99 15.32
N ARG A 76 -8.42 16.60 16.57
CA ARG A 76 -9.10 15.33 16.87
C ARG A 76 -10.52 15.28 16.28
N ILE A 77 -11.27 16.38 16.38
CA ILE A 77 -12.61 16.49 15.79
C ILE A 77 -12.52 16.35 14.27
N GLU A 78 -11.55 17.02 13.66
CA GLU A 78 -11.34 17.02 12.23
C GLU A 78 -10.94 15.63 11.70
N LEU A 79 -10.05 14.93 12.40
CA LEU A 79 -9.68 13.55 12.09
C LEU A 79 -10.88 12.60 12.18
N LYS A 80 -11.72 12.73 13.22
CA LYS A 80 -12.95 11.93 13.36
C LYS A 80 -13.89 12.17 12.19
N ARG A 81 -14.05 13.42 11.77
CA ARG A 81 -14.86 13.82 10.61
C ARG A 81 -14.32 13.23 9.31
N ALA A 82 -13.02 13.36 9.07
CA ALA A 82 -12.35 12.82 7.88
C ALA A 82 -12.51 11.30 7.77
N VAL A 83 -12.34 10.56 8.87
CA VAL A 83 -12.49 9.10 8.89
C VAL A 83 -13.94 8.69 8.61
N ALA A 84 -14.91 9.33 9.27
CA ALA A 84 -16.32 9.01 9.09
C ALA A 84 -16.81 9.21 7.64
N GLN A 85 -16.26 10.22 6.94
CA GLN A 85 -16.63 10.53 5.56
C GLN A 85 -15.91 9.67 4.51
N ARG A 86 -14.62 9.37 4.74
CA ARG A 86 -13.73 8.79 3.70
C ARG A 86 -13.55 7.28 3.83
N PHE A 87 -13.54 6.72 5.04
CA PHE A 87 -13.18 5.30 5.23
C PHE A 87 -14.16 4.31 4.58
N LYS A 88 -15.46 4.60 4.59
CA LYS A 88 -16.48 3.69 4.04
C LYS A 88 -16.46 3.56 2.51
N ARG A 89 -15.71 4.41 1.82
CA ARG A 89 -15.77 4.55 0.35
C ARG A 89 -14.49 4.11 -0.36
N VAL A 90 -13.42 3.81 0.39
CA VAL A 90 -12.05 3.82 -0.15
C VAL A 90 -11.20 2.68 0.42
N ASP A 91 -10.31 2.11 -0.40
CA ASP A 91 -9.31 1.14 0.03
C ASP A 91 -8.37 1.71 1.11
N LEU A 92 -7.86 0.84 1.99
CA LEU A 92 -7.02 1.25 3.13
C LEU A 92 -5.82 2.11 2.72
N ASP A 93 -5.15 1.78 1.61
CA ASP A 93 -3.95 2.49 1.18
C ASP A 93 -4.27 3.86 0.59
N ARG A 94 -5.35 3.96 -0.17
CA ARG A 94 -5.83 5.26 -0.67
C ARG A 94 -6.35 6.12 0.49
N PHE A 95 -6.99 5.52 1.49
CA PHE A 95 -7.39 6.22 2.70
C PHE A 95 -6.19 6.81 3.45
N LYS A 96 -5.07 6.07 3.59
CA LYS A 96 -3.84 6.60 4.20
C LYS A 96 -3.28 7.81 3.43
N ILE A 97 -3.31 7.77 2.10
CA ILE A 97 -2.85 8.88 1.25
C ILE A 97 -3.74 10.11 1.44
N GLU A 98 -5.06 9.95 1.30
CA GLU A 98 -6.01 11.05 1.48
C GLU A 98 -5.95 11.64 2.91
N LEU A 99 -5.79 10.78 3.92
CA LEU A 99 -5.63 11.22 5.30
C LEU A 99 -4.35 12.02 5.48
N LYS A 100 -3.23 11.57 4.91
CA LYS A 100 -1.95 12.29 4.95
C LYS A 100 -2.11 13.69 4.37
N GLU A 101 -2.66 13.80 3.15
CA GLU A 101 -2.85 15.09 2.47
C GLU A 101 -3.77 16.02 3.27
N HIS A 102 -4.90 15.50 3.76
CA HIS A 102 -5.85 16.27 4.57
C HIS A 102 -5.21 16.82 5.84
N VAL A 103 -4.44 15.99 6.54
CA VAL A 103 -3.74 16.41 7.77
C VAL A 103 -2.63 17.41 7.46
N THR A 104 -1.85 17.20 6.41
CA THR A 104 -0.81 18.16 6.00
C THR A 104 -1.41 19.53 5.71
N HIS A 105 -2.52 19.59 4.97
CA HIS A 105 -3.21 20.85 4.67
C HIS A 105 -3.74 21.53 5.94
N PHE A 106 -4.41 20.78 6.82
CA PHE A 106 -4.94 21.31 8.08
C PHE A 106 -3.82 21.91 8.96
N LEU A 107 -2.70 21.20 9.10
CA LEU A 107 -1.58 21.68 9.91
C LEU A 107 -0.90 22.90 9.28
N TYR A 108 -0.77 22.93 7.95
CA TYR A 108 -0.22 24.08 7.25
C TYR A 108 -1.10 25.34 7.42
N ASP A 109 -2.41 25.22 7.26
CA ASP A 109 -3.34 26.35 7.42
C ASP A 109 -3.30 26.95 8.82
N LYS A 110 -3.18 26.09 9.84
CA LYS A 110 -3.22 26.51 11.24
C LYS A 110 -1.88 27.01 11.75
N THR A 111 -0.77 26.52 11.20
CA THR A 111 0.57 26.71 11.79
C THR A 111 1.62 27.27 10.84
N GLY A 112 1.35 27.32 9.55
CA GLY A 112 2.30 27.72 8.50
C GLY A 112 3.45 26.74 8.29
N ARG A 113 3.39 25.55 8.91
CA ARG A 113 4.43 24.50 8.82
C ARG A 113 3.81 23.19 8.35
N SER A 114 4.58 22.43 7.58
CA SER A 114 4.18 21.15 6.99
C SER A 114 4.98 19.99 7.56
N PRO A 115 4.70 19.51 8.79
CA PRO A 115 5.45 18.39 9.34
C PRO A 115 5.26 17.12 8.52
N ILE A 116 6.21 16.18 8.65
CA ILE A 116 6.06 14.85 8.06
C ILE A 116 4.93 14.11 8.76
N VAL A 117 3.86 13.81 8.02
CA VAL A 117 2.67 13.08 8.52
C VAL A 117 2.80 11.59 8.26
N ILE A 118 2.69 10.78 9.32
CA ILE A 118 2.74 9.31 9.26
C ILE A 118 1.39 8.74 9.71
N PRO A 119 0.52 8.31 8.78
CA PRO A 119 -0.76 7.70 9.13
C PRO A 119 -0.58 6.22 9.47
N VAL A 120 -0.99 5.82 10.68
CA VAL A 120 -1.03 4.43 11.14
C VAL A 120 -2.49 4.05 11.33
N VAL A 121 -3.01 3.16 10.49
CA VAL A 121 -4.40 2.72 10.54
C VAL A 121 -4.45 1.25 10.94
N ASN A 122 -4.91 1.00 12.16
CA ASN A 122 -5.14 -0.34 12.69
C ASN A 122 -6.59 -0.74 12.43
N VAL A 123 -6.80 -1.73 11.57
CA VAL A 123 -8.14 -2.25 11.27
C VAL A 123 -8.39 -3.49 12.11
N ILE A 124 -9.30 -3.39 13.07
CA ILE A 124 -9.69 -4.49 13.94
C ILE A 124 -10.98 -5.10 13.38
N GLY A 125 -10.97 -6.41 13.16
CA GLY A 125 -12.14 -7.16 12.74
C GLY A 125 -11.86 -8.64 12.87
N PRO A 126 -12.89 -9.50 12.80
CA PRO A 126 -12.65 -10.93 12.75
C PRO A 126 -11.70 -11.20 11.57
N ARG A 127 -10.53 -11.76 11.88
CA ARG A 127 -9.64 -12.28 10.85
C ARG A 127 -10.44 -13.34 10.10
N GLN A 128 -10.80 -13.06 8.86
CA GLN A 128 -11.13 -14.15 7.95
C GLN A 128 -9.85 -14.94 7.79
N ASN A 129 -9.80 -16.11 8.43
CA ASN A 129 -8.80 -17.10 8.10
C ASN A 129 -9.02 -17.44 6.62
N ASN A 130 -8.17 -16.92 5.74
CA ASN A 130 -8.04 -17.43 4.37
C ASN A 130 -7.33 -18.80 4.40
N SER A 131 -7.81 -19.72 5.25
CA SER A 131 -7.45 -21.13 5.26
C SER A 131 -8.49 -21.91 4.45
N GLY A 132 -8.74 -21.48 3.21
CA GLY A 132 -9.80 -22.05 2.39
C GLY A 132 -9.83 -21.48 0.98
N GLN A 133 -8.77 -21.75 0.22
CA GLN A 133 -8.67 -21.83 -1.26
C GLN A 133 -7.29 -21.34 -1.72
N GLN A 134 -6.25 -22.11 -1.36
CA GLN A 134 -5.24 -22.33 -2.38
C GLN A 134 -5.91 -23.10 -3.50
N ASN A 135 -5.88 -22.52 -4.69
CA ASN A 135 -6.20 -23.16 -5.96
C ASN A 135 -5.60 -24.58 -6.02
N LYS A 136 -6.37 -25.60 -5.62
CA LYS A 136 -6.43 -26.81 -6.44
C LYS A 136 -7.15 -26.38 -7.72
N LYS A 137 -6.40 -25.83 -8.67
CA LYS A 137 -6.70 -26.14 -10.07
C LYS A 137 -6.59 -27.65 -10.12
N SER A 138 -7.73 -28.32 -9.99
CA SER A 138 -7.85 -29.72 -10.32
C SER A 138 -7.24 -29.87 -11.71
N ALA A 139 -6.06 -30.51 -11.78
CA ALA A 139 -5.67 -31.17 -13.01
C ALA A 139 -6.91 -31.95 -13.47
N PRO A 140 -7.33 -31.85 -14.74
CA PRO A 140 -8.47 -32.62 -15.22
C PRO A 140 -8.22 -34.09 -14.84
N THR A 141 -9.19 -34.71 -14.17
CA THR A 141 -9.12 -36.10 -13.76
C THR A 141 -8.70 -36.95 -14.97
N PRO A 142 -7.73 -37.88 -14.83
CA PRO A 142 -7.21 -38.68 -15.95
C PRO A 142 -8.29 -39.34 -16.80
N GLU A 143 -9.46 -39.63 -16.20
CA GLU A 143 -10.64 -40.18 -16.87
C GLU A 143 -11.21 -39.25 -17.97
N LYS A 144 -11.35 -37.94 -17.71
CA LYS A 144 -11.88 -37.00 -18.71
C LYS A 144 -10.92 -36.79 -19.88
N GLN A 145 -9.61 -36.85 -19.61
CA GLN A 145 -8.60 -36.77 -20.66
C GLN A 145 -8.58 -38.04 -21.53
N ALA A 146 -8.79 -39.20 -20.92
CA ALA A 146 -8.90 -40.47 -21.64
C ALA A 146 -10.14 -40.52 -22.55
N GLU A 147 -11.29 -40.00 -22.08
CA GLU A 147 -12.51 -39.91 -22.88
C GLU A 147 -12.34 -38.99 -24.11
N ASP A 148 -11.74 -37.81 -23.93
CA ASP A 148 -11.50 -36.88 -25.04
C ASP A 148 -10.48 -37.44 -26.03
N LEU A 149 -9.43 -38.13 -25.56
CA LEU A 149 -8.48 -38.82 -26.42
C LEU A 149 -9.17 -39.95 -27.20
N GLN A 150 -9.98 -40.78 -26.55
CA GLN A 150 -10.71 -41.87 -27.21
C GLN A 150 -11.68 -41.35 -28.27
N LYS A 151 -12.43 -40.28 -28.00
CA LYS A 151 -13.30 -39.62 -28.99
C LYS A 151 -12.50 -39.12 -30.18
N ARG A 152 -11.35 -38.47 -29.94
CA ARG A 152 -10.49 -37.91 -30.99
C ARG A 152 -9.85 -39.00 -31.86
N PHE A 153 -9.47 -40.14 -31.26
CA PHE A 153 -8.98 -41.31 -31.98
C PHE A 153 -10.09 -42.01 -32.77
N ALA A 154 -11.30 -42.10 -32.23
CA ALA A 154 -12.46 -42.63 -32.95
C ALA A 154 -12.77 -41.79 -34.19
N ASP A 155 -12.81 -40.47 -34.06
CA ASP A 155 -13.02 -39.56 -35.20
C ASP A 155 -11.92 -39.68 -36.26
N MET A 156 -10.65 -39.86 -35.86
CA MET A 156 -9.56 -40.10 -36.81
C MET A 156 -9.72 -41.44 -37.55
N ARG A 157 -10.07 -42.52 -36.85
CA ARG A 157 -10.33 -43.82 -37.50
C ARG A 157 -11.46 -43.72 -38.50
N THR A 158 -12.57 -43.07 -38.15
CA THR A 158 -13.70 -42.90 -39.07
C THR A 158 -13.32 -42.09 -40.31
N ARG A 159 -12.46 -41.07 -40.17
CA ARG A 159 -11.95 -40.30 -41.33
C ARG A 159 -11.04 -41.14 -42.24
N LEU A 160 -10.18 -41.98 -41.68
CA LEU A 160 -9.29 -42.85 -42.45
C LEU A 160 -10.07 -43.94 -43.19
N LEU A 161 -11.04 -44.58 -42.53
CA LEU A 161 -11.91 -45.58 -43.16
C LEU A 161 -12.76 -45.00 -44.31
N ASN A 162 -13.14 -43.73 -44.24
CA ASN A 162 -13.85 -43.05 -45.33
C ASN A 162 -12.93 -42.52 -46.45
N GLN A 163 -11.61 -42.51 -46.24
CA GLN A 163 -10.63 -42.05 -47.24
C GLN A 163 -10.25 -43.14 -48.24
N ASP A 164 -10.35 -44.42 -47.86
CA ASP A 164 -9.96 -45.55 -48.71
C ASP A 164 -11.10 -46.16 -49.58
N ALA A 165 -12.31 -45.56 -49.56
CA ALA A 165 -13.45 -46.05 -50.36
C ALA A 165 -13.72 -45.25 -51.65
N ARG A 166 -12.76 -44.46 -52.13
CA ARG A 166 -12.85 -43.74 -53.42
C ARG A 166 -11.52 -43.70 -54.17
N THR A 167 -11.10 -44.85 -54.69
CA THR A 167 -10.48 -44.95 -56.03
C THR A 167 -10.70 -46.36 -56.57
N ASP A 168 -10.95 -46.44 -57.87
CA ASP A 168 -11.37 -47.55 -58.73
C ASP A 168 -11.03 -49.01 -58.35
#